data_AF-A0A1F4TRA6-F1
#
_entry.id   AF-A0A1F4TRA6-F1
#
_cell.length_a   1.000
_cell.length_b   1.000
_cell.length_c   1.000
_cell.angle_alpha   90.00
_cell.angle_beta   90.00
_cell.angle_gamma   90.00
#
_symmetry.space_group_name_H-M   'P 1'
#
loop_
_entity.id
_entity.type
_entity.pdbx_description
1 polymer ?
#
loop_
_entity_poly.entity_id
_entity_poly.type
_entity_poly.pdbx_seq_one_letter_code
_entity_poly.pdbx_strand_id
1 'polypeptide(L)' 'MLSNQEKQEMIADSKNKQRQNDFAKPPVIKPSLDDYIKFLMSTQKILGSFPVNRQPTITTHNKL' A
#
# COMPACT_ATOMS: atom_id res chain seq x y z
N MET A 1 -10.80 -1.16 -30.87
CA MET A 1 -11.80 -0.20 -30.36
C MET A 1 -12.94 -1.01 -29.73
N LEU A 2 -13.46 -0.59 -28.58
CA LEU A 2 -14.59 -1.27 -27.93
C LEU A 2 -15.85 -1.19 -28.80
N SER A 3 -16.60 -2.29 -28.86
CA SER A 3 -17.92 -2.36 -29.48
C SER A 3 -18.92 -1.48 -28.73
N ASN A 4 -20.03 -1.15 -29.39
CA ASN A 4 -21.08 -0.34 -28.78
C ASN A 4 -21.73 -1.03 -27.57
N GLN A 5 -21.77 -2.37 -27.59
CA GLN A 5 -22.31 -3.17 -26.49
C GLN A 5 -21.37 -3.13 -25.27
N GLU A 6 -20.06 -3.32 -25.47
CA GLU A 6 -19.08 -3.21 -24.38
C GLU A 6 -19.06 -1.80 -23.76
N LYS A 7 -19.25 -0.75 -24.57
CA LYS A 7 -19.37 0.63 -24.05
C LYS A 7 -20.61 0.80 -23.16
N GLN A 8 -21.74 0.18 -23.52
CA GLN A 8 -22.96 0.25 -22.71
C GLN A 8 -22.80 -0.52 -21.40
N GLU A 9 -22.17 -1.69 -21.42
CA GLU A 9 -21.86 -2.45 -20.21
C GLU A 9 -20.93 -1.67 -19.27
N MET A 10 -19.87 -1.05 -19.79
CA MET A 10 -19.00 -0.19 -18.99
C MET A 10 -19.75 0.99 -18.33
N ILE A 11 -20.65 1.64 -19.07
CA ILE A 11 -21.46 2.75 -18.51
C ILE A 11 -22.42 2.21 -17.44
N ALA A 12 -23.03 1.05 -17.64
CA ALA A 12 -23.91 0.42 -16.65
C ALA A 12 -23.14 0.04 -15.38
N ASP A 13 -21.94 -0.52 -15.53
CA ASP A 13 -21.04 -0.87 -14.44
C ASP A 13 -20.61 0.34 -13.64
N SER A 14 -20.29 1.44 -14.32
CA SER A 14 -19.92 2.70 -13.68
C SER A 14 -21.04 3.30 -12.82
N LYS A 15 -22.29 2.88 -12.99
CA LYS A 15 -23.43 3.35 -12.18
C LYS A 15 -23.75 2.42 -11.01
N ASN A 16 -23.20 1.21 -11.01
CA ASN A 16 -23.42 0.22 -9.96
C ASN A 16 -22.43 0.43 -8.81
N LYS A 17 -22.94 0.91 -7.66
CA LYS A 17 -22.12 1.16 -6.45
C LYS A 17 -21.40 -0.09 -5.94
N GLN A 18 -21.98 -1.28 -6.09
CA GLN A 18 -21.34 -2.53 -5.66
C GLN A 18 -20.10 -2.80 -6.51
N ARG A 19 -20.24 -2.72 -7.84
CA ARG A 19 -19.13 -2.88 -8.80
C ARG A 19 -18.05 -1.82 -8.58
N GLN A 20 -18.44 -0.57 -8.32
CA GLN A 20 -17.49 0.48 -7.98
C GLN A 20 -16.65 0.13 -6.75
N ASN A 21 -17.24 -0.48 -5.72
CA ASN A 21 -16.53 -0.93 -4.53
C ASN A 21 -15.63 -2.14 -4.81
N ASP A 22 -16.06 -3.07 -5.66
CA ASP A 22 -15.25 -4.24 -6.06
C ASP A 22 -13.97 -3.83 -6.80
N PHE A 23 -14.04 -2.75 -7.58
CA PHE A 23 -12.89 -2.17 -8.29
C PHE A 23 -12.26 -0.97 -7.56
N ALA A 24 -12.76 -0.61 -6.37
CA ALA A 24 -12.18 0.46 -5.60
C ALA A 24 -10.78 0.06 -5.14
N LYS A 25 -9.85 1.01 -5.19
CA LYS A 25 -8.51 0.79 -4.66
C LYS A 25 -8.66 0.41 -3.18
N PRO A 26 -8.03 -0.69 -2.71
CA PRO A 26 -8.12 -1.06 -1.32
C PRO A 26 -7.66 0.12 -0.46
N PRO A 27 -8.30 0.36 0.70
CA PRO A 27 -7.90 1.45 1.57
C PRO A 27 -6.41 1.28 1.91
N VAL A 28 -5.67 2.39 1.84
CA VAL A 28 -4.28 2.41 2.31
C VAL A 28 -4.33 2.35 3.83
N ILE A 29 -4.29 1.13 4.36
CA ILE A 29 -4.19 0.90 5.80
C ILE A 29 -2.77 1.32 6.20
N LYS A 30 -2.66 2.48 6.84
CA LYS A 30 -1.40 2.87 7.48
C LYS A 30 -1.25 1.99 8.72
N PRO A 31 -0.20 1.15 8.80
CA PRO A 31 0.00 0.32 9.98
C PRO A 31 0.18 1.22 11.20
N SER A 32 -0.35 0.77 12.34
CA SER A 32 -0.03 1.42 13.62
C SER A 32 1.46 1.24 13.93
N LEU A 33 1.98 2.02 14.87
CA LEU A 33 3.35 1.84 15.35
C LEU A 33 3.59 0.40 15.86
N ASP A 34 2.59 -0.17 16.54
CA ASP A 34 2.66 -1.53 17.06
C ASP A 34 2.71 -2.58 15.95
N ASP A 35 1.93 -2.39 14.88
CA ASP A 35 1.96 -3.29 13.72
C ASP A 35 3.29 -3.22 12.99
N TYR A 36 3.88 -2.03 12.92
CA TYR A 36 5.21 -1.84 12.36
C TYR A 36 6.29 -2.51 13.20
N ILE A 37 6.22 -2.41 14.54
CA ILE A 37 7.14 -3.11 15.45
C ILE A 37 6.99 -4.62 15.29
N LYS A 38 5.77 -5.15 15.24
CA LYS A 38 5.52 -6.59 15.01
C LYS A 38 6.11 -7.06 13.68
N PHE A 39 5.96 -6.27 12.62
CA PHE A 39 6.57 -6.55 11.32
C PHE A 39 8.11 -6.61 11.43
N LEU A 40 8.75 -5.63 12.07
CA LEU A 40 10.21 -5.61 12.26
C LEU A 40 10.69 -6.84 13.05
N MET A 41 9.98 -7.24 14.10
CA MET A 41 10.33 -8.44 14.86
C MET A 41 10.16 -9.72 14.03
N SER A 42 9.10 -9.79 13.22
CA SER A 42 8.87 -10.93 12.33
C SER A 42 9.94 -11.06 11.24
N THR A 43 10.42 -9.94 10.70
CA THR A 43 11.48 -9.92 9.69
C THR A 43 12.83 -10.27 10.30
N GLN A 44 13.13 -9.81 11.53
CA GLN A 44 14.32 -10.23 12.27
C GLN A 44 14.37 -11.74 12.54
N LYS A 45 13.22 -12.40 12.75
CA LYS A 45 13.17 -13.86 12.89
C LYS A 45 13.66 -14.59 11.63
N ILE A 46 13.44 -14.00 10.45
CA ILE A 46 13.79 -14.58 9.15
C ILE A 46 15.20 -14.18 8.74
N LEU A 47 15.57 -12.91 8.91
CA LEU A 47 16.79 -12.31 8.38
C LEU A 47 17.92 -12.19 9.42
N GLY A 48 17.65 -12.52 10.68
CA GLY A 48 18.56 -12.29 11.80
C GLY A 48 18.41 -10.89 12.41
N SER A 49 19.12 -10.65 13.51
CA SER A 49 19.05 -9.38 14.24
C SER A 49 19.59 -8.22 13.41
N PHE A 50 18.82 -7.13 13.28
CA PHE A 50 19.34 -5.90 12.69
C PHE A 50 20.40 -5.28 13.61
N PRO A 51 21.58 -4.92 13.10
CA PRO A 51 22.59 -4.23 13.91
C PRO A 51 22.04 -2.87 14.33
N VAL A 52 21.95 -2.63 15.64
CA VAL A 52 21.54 -1.34 16.18
C VAL A 52 22.71 -0.38 16.03
N ASN A 53 22.64 0.49 15.01
CA ASN A 53 23.60 1.58 14.88
C ASN A 53 23.24 2.71 15.84
N ARG A 54 24.11 2.98 16.83
CA ARG A 54 23.97 4.10 17.78
C ARG A 54 24.73 5.35 17.33
N GLN A 55 25.41 5.30 16.19
CA GLN A 55 26.12 6.45 15.66
C GLN A 55 25.14 7.49 15.12
N PRO A 56 25.48 8.79 15.22
CA PRO A 56 24.66 9.84 14.65
C PRO A 56 24.52 9.63 13.14
N THR A 57 23.28 9.62 12.66
CA THR A 57 22.99 9.58 11.23
C THR A 57 23.47 10.88 10.58
N ILE A 58 24.47 10.79 9.71
CA ILE A 58 24.94 11.93 8.94
C ILE A 58 23.91 12.21 7.85
N THR A 59 22.99 13.14 8.11
CA THR A 59 22.06 13.62 7.08
C THR A 59 22.76 14.70 6.26
N THR A 60 23.28 14.36 5.08
CA THR A 60 23.58 15.38 4.08
C THR A 60 22.26 16.01 3.65
N HIS A 61 22.16 17.34 3.69
CA HIS A 61 20.94 18.07 3.38
C HIS A 61 20.27 17.57 2.10
N ASN A 62 19.18 16.80 2.24
CA ASN A 62 18.24 16.56 1.15
C ASN A 62 17.50 17.89 0.92
N LYS A 63 18.01 18.70 -0.01
CA LYS A 63 17.20 19.74 -0.65
C LYS A 63 16.17 18.98 -1.51
N LEU A 64 14.98 18.79 -0.96
CA LEU A 64 13.77 18.51 -1.73
C LEU A 64 13.40 19.74 -2.55
#